data_AF-A0A935F923-F1
#
_entry.id   AF-A0A935F923-F1
#
_cell.length_a   1.000
_cell.length_b   1.000
_cell.length_c   1.000
_cell.angle_alpha   90.00
_cell.angle_beta   90.00
_cell.angle_gamma   90.00
#
_symmetry.space_group_name_H-M   'P 1'
#
loop_
_entity.id
_entity.type
_entity.pdbx_description
1 polymer ?
#
loop_
_entity_poly.entity_id
_entity_poly.type
_entity_poly.pdbx_seq_one_letter_code
_entity_poly.pdbx_strand_id
1 'polypeptide(L)'
;MVDKYHLYSLNTRYRVVAAIFKCLFYSKSHSTDMRIVIILLSFLLVQCPVKAQLPGFPIPDQVRLTDSIDCTNVKDQGLSPTCWVFGTNSVMESDLIRLRGIRLNISEMFVARYAYIDKARQFLATGGKSYFEGGGQFHDVIRVIRQHGLVPEEVYSGRQGEKFTHDHRLLDTAMKRLVHGWQIKGKKSLSDQDLTQLNDTLDKFLGKVPLQFNWKGRAYTPIHLQRSR
;
A
#
# COMPACT_ATOMS: atom_id res chain seq x y z
N MET A 1 -15.48 30.04 9.52
CA MET A 1 -14.41 29.02 9.66
C MET A 1 -15.05 27.67 9.39
N VAL A 2 -14.92 27.01 8.25
CA VAL A 2 -13.97 27.06 7.12
C VAL A 2 -14.81 26.95 5.84
N ASP A 3 -14.42 27.74 4.85
CA ASP A 3 -15.12 27.98 3.61
C ASP A 3 -15.22 26.78 2.66
N LYS A 4 -16.44 26.50 2.21
CA LYS A 4 -16.75 25.74 0.99
C LYS A 4 -16.63 26.67 -0.23
N TYR A 5 -15.42 26.85 -0.74
CA TYR A 5 -15.22 27.47 -2.05
C TYR A 5 -14.17 26.69 -2.85
N HIS A 6 -14.62 25.68 -3.61
CA HIS A 6 -13.89 25.26 -4.83
C HIS A 6 -14.72 24.38 -5.77
N LEU A 7 -15.99 24.72 -5.96
CA LEU A 7 -16.77 24.22 -7.10
C LEU A 7 -17.64 25.39 -7.53
N TYR A 8 -17.19 26.14 -8.54
CA TYR A 8 -17.92 27.05 -9.44
C TYR A 8 -16.97 28.18 -9.91
N SER A 9 -16.07 27.85 -10.84
CA SER A 9 -15.38 28.85 -11.68
C SER A 9 -15.00 28.24 -13.04
N LEU A 10 -15.97 27.61 -13.68
CA LEU A 10 -15.82 27.07 -15.05
C LEU A 10 -16.81 27.71 -16.04
N ASN A 11 -17.32 28.92 -15.77
CA ASN A 11 -18.42 29.45 -16.61
C ASN A 11 -18.38 30.92 -17.04
N THR A 12 -17.23 31.60 -16.92
CA THR A 12 -17.08 32.95 -17.51
C THR A 12 -16.17 32.93 -18.74
N ARG A 13 -15.14 32.08 -18.77
CA ARG A 13 -14.14 32.05 -19.87
C ARG A 13 -14.65 31.36 -21.15
N TYR A 14 -15.47 30.31 -21.03
CA TYR A 14 -16.09 29.67 -22.21
C TYR A 14 -17.14 30.56 -22.88
N ARG A 15 -17.81 31.45 -22.14
CA ARG A 15 -18.80 32.37 -22.71
C ARG A 15 -18.14 33.45 -23.57
N VAL A 16 -16.95 33.93 -23.19
CA VAL A 16 -16.17 34.89 -24.00
C VAL A 16 -15.64 34.24 -25.27
N VAL A 17 -15.07 33.03 -25.17
CA VAL A 17 -14.57 32.29 -26.34
C VAL A 17 -15.71 31.93 -27.30
N ALA A 18 -16.86 31.49 -26.79
CA ALA A 18 -18.04 31.20 -27.61
C ALA A 18 -18.63 32.45 -28.28
N ALA A 19 -18.57 33.62 -27.62
CA ALA A 19 -19.02 34.89 -28.20
C ALA A 19 -18.08 35.37 -29.33
N ILE A 20 -16.77 35.23 -29.16
CA ILE A 20 -15.77 35.57 -30.18
C ILE A 20 -15.91 34.66 -31.41
N PHE A 21 -16.12 33.36 -31.21
CA PHE A 21 -16.38 32.42 -32.31
C PHE A 21 -17.69 32.75 -33.06
N LYS A 22 -18.75 33.15 -32.36
CA LYS A 22 -20.00 33.60 -33.01
C LYS A 22 -19.81 34.89 -33.82
N CYS A 23 -19.00 35.84 -33.34
CA CYS A 23 -18.67 37.04 -34.12
C CYS A 23 -17.84 36.75 -35.38
N LEU A 24 -16.92 35.79 -35.31
CA LEU A 24 -16.05 35.43 -36.45
C LEU A 24 -16.81 34.75 -37.62
N PHE A 25 -17.92 34.07 -37.34
CA PHE A 25 -18.70 33.37 -38.38
C PHE A 25 -19.92 34.16 -38.91
N TYR A 26 -20.30 35.28 -38.29
CA TYR A 26 -21.47 36.06 -38.72
C TYR A 26 -21.17 37.22 -39.70
N SER A 27 -19.90 37.62 -39.85
CA SER A 27 -19.56 38.70 -40.79
C SER A 27 -19.29 38.14 -42.19
N LYS A 28 -20.36 38.09 -42.99
CA LYS A 28 -20.29 37.89 -44.44
C LYS A 28 -19.88 39.23 -45.06
N SER A 29 -18.79 39.21 -45.84
CA SER A 29 -18.15 40.37 -46.50
C SER A 29 -17.05 41.04 -45.67
N HIS A 30 -15.79 40.64 -45.90
CA HIS A 30 -14.66 41.56 -46.13
C HIS A 30 -13.39 40.76 -46.48
N SER A 31 -12.51 41.41 -47.24
CA SER A 31 -11.36 40.90 -48.01
C SER A 31 -10.58 39.73 -47.39
N THR A 32 -10.06 38.85 -48.25
CA THR A 32 -9.10 37.76 -47.92
C THR A 32 -7.94 38.25 -47.05
N ASP A 33 -7.53 39.51 -47.20
CA ASP A 33 -6.45 40.13 -46.41
C ASP A 33 -6.81 40.27 -44.92
N MET A 34 -8.07 40.56 -44.60
CA MET A 34 -8.51 40.77 -43.22
C MET A 34 -8.57 39.44 -42.44
N ARG A 35 -8.82 38.32 -43.13
CA ARG A 35 -8.79 36.97 -42.54
C ARG A 35 -7.36 36.55 -42.21
N ILE A 36 -6.40 36.86 -43.08
CA ILE A 36 -4.97 36.58 -42.84
C ILE A 36 -4.47 37.40 -41.65
N VAL A 37 -4.87 38.67 -41.53
CA VAL A 37 -4.52 39.53 -40.39
C VAL A 37 -5.11 38.99 -39.07
N ILE A 38 -6.36 38.53 -39.07
CA ILE A 38 -6.99 37.94 -37.86
C ILE A 38 -6.33 36.61 -37.48
N ILE A 39 -5.93 35.78 -38.45
CA ILE A 39 -5.21 34.53 -38.20
C ILE A 39 -3.80 34.80 -37.66
N LEU A 40 -3.08 35.79 -38.20
CA LEU A 40 -1.75 36.18 -37.71
C LEU A 40 -1.82 36.82 -36.31
N LEU A 41 -2.82 37.66 -36.03
CA LEU A 41 -3.05 38.23 -34.69
C LEU A 41 -3.44 37.18 -33.65
N SER A 42 -4.22 36.16 -34.04
CA SER A 42 -4.57 35.06 -33.13
C SER A 42 -3.38 34.14 -32.84
N PHE A 43 -2.42 33.99 -33.76
CA PHE A 43 -1.15 33.29 -33.52
C PHE A 43 -0.22 34.07 -32.58
N LEU A 44 -0.24 35.41 -32.61
CA LEU A 44 0.55 36.24 -31.69
C LEU A 44 0.03 36.23 -30.24
N LEU A 45 -1.27 36.00 -30.03
CA LEU A 45 -1.90 36.01 -28.69
C LEU A 45 -1.78 34.68 -27.93
N VAL A 46 -1.23 33.62 -28.55
CA VAL A 46 -1.08 32.28 -27.95
C VAL A 46 0.40 31.95 -27.68
N GLN A 47 1.18 32.91 -27.22
CA GLN A 47 2.51 32.66 -26.65
C GLN A 47 2.55 33.05 -25.17
N CYS A 48 1.72 32.42 -24.36
CA CYS A 48 1.91 32.43 -22.92
C CYS A 48 2.77 31.22 -22.55
N PRO A 49 4.04 31.39 -22.14
CA PRO A 49 4.79 30.27 -21.58
C PRO A 49 4.10 29.80 -20.30
N VAL A 50 3.39 28.69 -20.39
CA VAL A 50 2.83 28.00 -19.22
C VAL A 50 4.00 27.44 -18.43
N LYS A 51 4.51 28.20 -17.46
CA LYS A 51 5.38 27.62 -16.42
C LYS A 51 4.49 26.81 -15.49
N ALA A 52 4.42 25.50 -15.75
CA ALA A 52 3.58 24.55 -15.01
C ALA A 52 4.10 24.25 -13.58
N GLN A 53 5.36 24.59 -13.28
CA GLN A 53 5.95 24.39 -11.96
C GLN A 53 6.20 25.74 -11.29
N LEU A 54 5.57 25.92 -10.13
CA LEU A 54 5.97 26.92 -9.16
C LEU A 54 7.46 26.72 -8.83
N PRO A 55 8.22 27.79 -8.52
CA PRO A 55 9.58 27.65 -8.02
C PRO A 55 9.57 26.65 -6.87
N GLY A 56 10.44 25.63 -6.95
CA GLY A 56 10.49 24.55 -5.96
C GLY A 56 10.64 25.15 -4.56
N PHE A 57 9.79 24.72 -3.62
CA PHE A 57 9.93 25.12 -2.23
C PHE A 57 11.34 24.72 -1.74
N PRO A 58 12.07 25.61 -1.05
CA PRO A 58 13.34 25.24 -0.45
C PRO A 58 13.11 24.11 0.55
N ILE A 59 13.78 22.98 0.34
CA ILE A 59 13.77 21.86 1.29
C ILE A 59 14.77 22.26 2.40
N PRO A 60 14.34 22.36 3.67
CA PRO A 60 15.25 22.73 4.75
C PRO A 60 16.30 21.62 4.96
N ASP A 61 17.56 22.02 5.16
CA ASP A 61 18.67 21.09 5.44
C ASP A 61 18.48 20.33 6.77
N GLN A 62 17.65 20.88 7.67
CA GLN A 62 17.35 20.31 8.97
C GLN A 62 15.87 20.40 9.28
N VAL A 63 15.31 19.29 9.72
CA VAL A 63 13.95 19.22 10.26
C VAL A 63 14.03 19.14 11.77
N ARG A 64 13.42 20.10 12.47
CA ARG A 64 13.26 20.04 13.92
C ARG A 64 11.95 19.34 14.25
N LEU A 65 12.02 18.17 14.88
CA LEU A 65 10.84 17.52 15.45
C LEU A 65 10.34 18.36 16.64
N THR A 66 9.09 18.81 16.58
CA THR A 66 8.45 19.54 17.69
C THR A 66 7.86 18.60 18.74
N ASP A 67 7.51 17.39 18.31
CA ASP A 67 6.98 16.31 19.14
C ASP A 67 7.36 14.97 18.49
N SER A 68 7.59 13.94 19.30
CA SER A 68 7.95 12.60 18.85
C SER A 68 7.56 11.56 19.88
N ILE A 69 7.01 10.43 19.42
CA ILE A 69 6.77 9.25 20.25
C ILE A 69 7.93 8.26 20.13
N ASP A 70 8.16 7.49 21.19
CA ASP A 70 9.08 6.38 21.16
C ASP A 70 8.65 5.32 20.13
N CYS A 71 9.62 4.82 19.37
CA CYS A 71 9.44 3.72 18.43
C CYS A 71 10.54 2.67 18.61
N THR A 72 10.39 1.55 17.90
CA THR A 72 11.43 0.53 17.76
C THR A 72 12.41 0.91 16.66
N ASN A 73 13.47 0.11 16.49
CA ASN A 73 14.48 0.35 15.46
C ASN A 73 13.86 0.37 14.05
N VAL A 74 14.48 1.13 13.15
CA VAL A 74 14.13 1.15 11.71
C VAL A 74 14.23 -0.26 11.13
N LYS A 75 13.25 -0.63 10.30
CA LYS A 75 13.15 -1.93 9.65
C LYS A 75 13.30 -1.81 8.14
N ASP A 76 13.65 -2.93 7.49
CA ASP A 76 13.77 -3.02 6.04
C ASP A 76 12.97 -4.20 5.50
N GLN A 77 11.94 -3.89 4.69
CA GLN A 77 11.10 -4.87 4.01
C GLN A 77 11.80 -5.52 2.79
N GLY A 78 12.93 -4.98 2.33
CA GLY A 78 13.64 -5.47 1.16
C GLY A 78 12.78 -5.52 -0.10
N LEU A 79 13.00 -6.56 -0.92
CA LEU A 79 12.25 -6.83 -2.14
C LEU A 79 10.98 -7.65 -1.83
N SER A 80 10.14 -7.12 -0.93
CA SER A 80 8.84 -7.70 -0.62
C SER A 80 7.73 -6.64 -0.57
N PRO A 81 6.50 -6.98 -0.98
CA PRO A 81 5.37 -6.05 -0.98
C PRO A 81 4.66 -5.96 0.39
N THR A 82 5.41 -5.95 1.50
CA THR A 82 4.86 -6.06 2.86
C THR A 82 4.87 -4.77 3.68
N CYS A 83 5.01 -3.60 3.04
CA CYS A 83 4.99 -2.29 3.72
C CYS A 83 3.80 -2.10 4.66
N TRP A 84 2.64 -2.66 4.29
CA TRP A 84 1.41 -2.63 5.09
C TRP A 84 1.56 -3.36 6.43
N VAL A 85 2.41 -4.40 6.51
CA VAL A 85 2.76 -5.06 7.77
C VAL A 85 3.77 -4.22 8.55
N PHE A 86 4.89 -3.86 7.93
CA PHE A 86 5.97 -3.08 8.56
C PHE A 86 5.45 -1.77 9.16
N GLY A 87 4.63 -1.04 8.41
CA GLY A 87 4.02 0.21 8.86
C GLY A 87 3.04 0.00 10.01
N THR A 88 2.17 -1.02 9.94
CA THR A 88 1.20 -1.28 11.01
C THR A 88 1.87 -1.79 12.28
N ASN A 89 2.83 -2.71 12.15
CA ASN A 89 3.62 -3.19 13.28
C ASN A 89 4.33 -2.02 13.95
N SER A 90 4.98 -1.13 13.19
CA SER A 90 5.64 0.06 13.75
C SER A 90 4.68 0.94 14.60
N VAL A 91 3.43 1.11 14.16
CA VAL A 91 2.41 1.82 14.95
C VAL A 91 2.04 1.03 16.21
N MET A 92 1.77 -0.27 16.08
CA MET A 92 1.40 -1.13 17.22
C MET A 92 2.52 -1.22 18.26
N GLU A 93 3.77 -1.31 17.84
CA GLU A 93 4.95 -1.34 18.69
C GLU A 93 5.14 -0.02 19.44
N SER A 94 4.95 1.11 18.77
CA SER A 94 4.98 2.43 19.41
C SER A 94 3.87 2.55 20.46
N ASP A 95 2.68 2.01 20.18
CA ASP A 95 1.58 1.95 21.14
C ASP A 95 1.86 1.00 22.33
N LEU A 96 2.54 -0.12 22.11
CA LEU A 96 2.99 -1.01 23.19
C LEU A 96 4.00 -0.30 24.10
N ILE A 97 4.90 0.49 23.54
CA ILE A 97 5.83 1.31 24.33
C ILE A 97 5.03 2.35 25.12
N ARG A 98 4.19 3.13 24.46
CA ARG A 98 3.42 4.24 25.04
C ARG A 98 2.43 3.81 26.14
N LEU A 99 1.72 2.69 25.93
CA LEU A 99 0.62 2.26 26.79
C LEU A 99 1.02 1.21 27.83
N ARG A 100 2.14 0.50 27.61
CA ARG A 100 2.55 -0.65 28.45
C ARG A 100 4.03 -0.64 28.80
N GLY A 101 4.85 0.25 28.23
CA GLY A 101 6.30 0.24 28.42
C GLY A 101 6.99 -0.98 27.80
N ILE A 102 6.30 -1.72 26.90
CA ILE A 102 6.83 -2.95 26.32
C ILE A 102 7.50 -2.63 24.98
N ARG A 103 8.83 -2.82 24.93
CA ARG A 103 9.57 -2.90 23.66
C ARG A 103 9.51 -4.34 23.14
N LEU A 104 8.73 -4.52 22.08
CA LEU A 104 8.58 -5.77 21.33
C LEU A 104 8.74 -5.44 19.85
N ASN A 105 9.57 -6.20 19.15
CA ASN A 105 9.64 -6.17 17.69
C ASN A 105 8.77 -7.32 17.16
N ILE A 106 7.65 -7.00 16.51
CA ILE A 106 6.65 -7.98 16.05
C ILE A 106 7.10 -8.50 14.68
N SER A 107 7.16 -9.83 14.55
CA SER A 107 7.51 -10.46 13.28
C SER A 107 6.54 -10.07 12.17
N GLU A 108 7.04 -9.33 11.18
CA GLU A 108 6.25 -9.00 9.99
C GLU A 108 5.94 -10.25 9.17
N MET A 109 6.87 -11.19 9.11
CA MET A 109 6.70 -12.41 8.30
C MET A 109 5.67 -13.36 8.90
N PHE A 110 5.50 -13.39 10.21
CA PHE A 110 4.41 -14.14 10.84
C PHE A 110 3.06 -13.58 10.38
N VAL A 111 2.91 -12.26 10.43
CA VAL A 111 1.67 -11.59 10.04
C VAL A 111 1.39 -11.75 8.55
N ALA A 112 2.39 -11.49 7.70
CA ALA A 112 2.27 -11.61 6.25
C ALA A 112 1.84 -13.02 5.83
N ARG A 113 2.48 -14.05 6.42
CA ARG A 113 2.17 -15.47 6.16
C ARG A 113 0.69 -15.78 6.36
N TYR A 114 0.14 -15.47 7.53
CA TYR A 114 -1.27 -15.79 7.81
C TYR A 114 -2.23 -14.93 6.98
N ALA A 115 -1.87 -13.68 6.70
CA ALA A 115 -2.65 -12.85 5.79
C ALA A 115 -2.72 -13.44 4.38
N TYR A 116 -1.63 -14.03 3.87
CA TYR A 116 -1.64 -14.69 2.55
C TYR A 116 -2.58 -15.90 2.53
N ILE A 117 -2.61 -16.69 3.60
CA ILE A 117 -3.53 -17.82 3.74
C ILE A 117 -4.99 -17.32 3.74
N ASP A 118 -5.29 -16.27 4.49
CA ASP A 118 -6.64 -15.71 4.55
C ASP A 118 -7.08 -15.08 3.23
N LYS A 119 -6.16 -14.39 2.54
CA LYS A 119 -6.40 -13.86 1.19
C LYS A 119 -6.67 -14.99 0.20
N ALA A 120 -5.96 -16.11 0.29
CA ALA A 120 -6.24 -17.27 -0.55
C ALA A 120 -7.64 -17.83 -0.30
N ARG A 121 -8.06 -17.94 0.98
CA ARG A 121 -9.43 -18.34 1.33
C ARG A 121 -10.48 -17.40 0.73
N GLN A 122 -10.29 -16.10 0.90
CA GLN A 122 -11.22 -15.08 0.40
C GLN A 122 -11.26 -15.06 -1.14
N PHE A 123 -10.12 -15.18 -1.80
CA PHE A 123 -10.02 -15.21 -3.25
C PHE A 123 -10.80 -16.39 -3.85
N LEU A 124 -10.64 -17.58 -3.29
CA LEU A 124 -11.41 -18.75 -3.74
C LEU A 124 -12.91 -18.61 -3.43
N ALA A 125 -13.26 -18.17 -2.22
CA ALA A 125 -14.66 -17.99 -1.81
C ALA A 125 -15.41 -17.01 -2.73
N THR A 126 -14.75 -15.94 -3.15
CA THR A 126 -15.32 -14.95 -4.08
C THR A 126 -15.28 -15.40 -5.55
N GLY A 127 -14.68 -16.56 -5.84
CA GLY A 127 -14.48 -17.05 -7.20
C GLY A 127 -13.48 -16.24 -8.02
N GLY A 128 -12.51 -15.60 -7.36
CA GLY A 128 -11.49 -14.76 -7.98
C GLY A 128 -11.87 -13.28 -8.15
N LYS A 129 -12.94 -12.82 -7.47
CA LYS A 129 -13.38 -11.42 -7.55
C LYS A 129 -12.66 -10.50 -6.57
N SER A 130 -12.02 -11.04 -5.52
CA SER A 130 -11.11 -10.27 -4.67
C SER A 130 -9.70 -10.25 -5.26
N TYR A 131 -8.83 -9.40 -4.73
CA TYR A 131 -7.42 -9.36 -5.12
C TYR A 131 -6.60 -10.42 -4.38
N PHE A 132 -5.68 -11.08 -5.09
CA PHE A 132 -4.69 -11.99 -4.51
C PHE A 132 -3.27 -11.58 -4.93
N GLU A 133 -2.66 -10.74 -4.10
CA GLU A 133 -1.35 -10.14 -4.30
C GLU A 133 -0.60 -10.10 -2.97
N GLY A 134 0.72 -9.88 -3.01
CA GLY A 134 1.55 -9.81 -1.80
C GLY A 134 1.30 -8.57 -0.93
N GLY A 135 0.70 -7.52 -1.52
CA GLY A 135 0.26 -6.31 -0.82
C GLY A 135 -0.98 -6.54 0.05
N GLY A 136 -1.28 -5.60 0.96
CA GLY A 136 -2.36 -5.71 1.93
C GLY A 136 -2.71 -4.38 2.58
N GLN A 137 -3.54 -4.44 3.61
CA GLN A 137 -4.05 -3.26 4.31
C GLN A 137 -3.86 -3.38 5.82
N PHE A 138 -3.89 -2.25 6.53
CA PHE A 138 -3.66 -2.21 7.99
C PHE A 138 -4.61 -3.13 8.78
N HIS A 139 -5.86 -3.26 8.33
CA HIS A 139 -6.83 -4.14 8.97
C HIS A 139 -6.52 -5.64 8.81
N ASP A 140 -5.72 -6.03 7.82
CA ASP A 140 -5.22 -7.41 7.70
C ASP A 140 -4.34 -7.77 8.89
N VAL A 141 -3.45 -6.85 9.30
CA VAL A 141 -2.54 -7.05 10.43
C VAL A 141 -3.30 -7.23 11.73
N ILE A 142 -4.27 -6.34 12.00
CA ILE A 142 -5.13 -6.41 13.19
C ILE A 142 -5.91 -7.73 13.21
N ARG A 143 -6.47 -8.12 12.06
CA ARG A 143 -7.23 -9.36 11.91
C ARG A 143 -6.37 -10.59 12.17
N VAL A 144 -5.17 -10.65 11.58
CA VAL A 144 -4.22 -11.75 11.79
C VAL A 144 -3.78 -11.82 13.24
N ILE A 145 -3.39 -10.71 13.86
CA ILE A 145 -2.96 -10.72 15.26
C ILE A 145 -4.09 -11.21 16.18
N ARG A 146 -5.33 -10.81 15.90
CA ARG A 146 -6.50 -11.27 16.67
C ARG A 146 -6.79 -12.76 16.49
N GLN A 147 -6.59 -13.31 15.29
CA GLN A 147 -6.95 -14.69 14.94
C GLN A 147 -5.83 -15.71 15.19
N HIS A 148 -4.58 -15.29 14.98
CA HIS A 148 -3.41 -16.15 14.97
C HIS A 148 -2.38 -15.79 16.05
N GLY A 149 -2.54 -14.63 16.71
CA GLY A 149 -1.60 -14.13 17.70
C GLY A 149 -0.43 -13.38 17.06
N LEU A 150 0.68 -13.30 17.77
CA LEU A 150 1.90 -12.65 17.29
C LEU A 150 3.13 -13.36 17.81
N VAL A 151 4.26 -13.19 17.12
CA VAL A 151 5.56 -13.70 17.56
C VAL A 151 6.60 -12.59 17.48
N PRO A 152 7.61 -12.59 18.36
CA PRO A 152 8.75 -11.68 18.25
C PRO A 152 9.55 -11.95 16.96
N GLU A 153 10.12 -10.92 16.36
CA GLU A 153 11.00 -11.03 15.19
C GLU A 153 12.23 -11.92 15.46
N GLU A 154 12.76 -11.89 16.69
CA GLU A 154 13.88 -12.76 17.12
C GLU A 154 13.51 -14.25 17.19
N VAL A 155 12.22 -14.57 17.24
CA VAL A 155 11.70 -15.95 17.28
C VAL A 155 11.41 -16.46 15.86
N TYR A 156 10.90 -15.58 14.99
CA TYR A 156 10.59 -15.92 13.61
C TYR A 156 10.78 -14.70 12.72
N SER A 157 11.94 -14.58 12.10
CA SER A 157 12.23 -13.46 11.18
C SER A 157 11.66 -13.68 9.78
N GLY A 158 11.29 -14.92 9.46
CA GLY A 158 10.93 -15.33 8.11
C GLY A 158 12.06 -15.25 7.08
N ARG A 159 13.31 -15.04 7.53
CA ARG A 159 14.51 -15.10 6.67
C ARG A 159 15.09 -16.51 6.74
N GLN A 160 15.52 -17.05 5.60
CA GLN A 160 16.09 -18.38 5.51
C GLN A 160 17.53 -18.35 5.01
N GLY A 161 18.38 -19.19 5.62
CA GLY A 161 19.80 -19.27 5.33
C GLY A 161 20.55 -17.98 5.70
N GLU A 162 21.63 -17.70 4.97
CA GLU A 162 22.47 -16.51 5.16
C GLU A 162 21.85 -15.22 4.58
N LYS A 163 20.60 -15.26 4.13
CA LYS A 163 19.94 -14.08 3.54
C LYS A 163 19.61 -13.06 4.61
N PHE A 164 20.28 -11.91 4.53
CA PHE A 164 20.01 -10.77 5.40
C PHE A 164 18.81 -9.92 4.94
N THR A 165 18.30 -10.08 3.72
CA THR A 165 17.17 -9.29 3.17
C THR A 165 16.02 -10.16 2.68
N HIS A 166 14.79 -9.62 2.70
CA HIS A 166 13.62 -10.28 2.13
C HIS A 166 13.60 -10.14 0.60
N ASP A 167 13.33 -11.22 -0.10
CA ASP A 167 13.04 -11.23 -1.55
C ASP A 167 11.91 -12.20 -1.82
N HIS A 168 10.71 -11.65 -2.05
CA HIS A 168 9.48 -12.42 -2.15
C HIS A 168 9.05 -12.67 -3.60
N ARG A 169 9.83 -12.28 -4.60
CA ARG A 169 9.44 -12.42 -6.02
C ARG A 169 9.07 -13.86 -6.38
N LEU A 170 9.86 -14.83 -5.90
CA LEU A 170 9.58 -16.26 -6.10
C LEU A 170 8.43 -16.77 -5.24
N LEU A 171 8.31 -16.29 -3.99
CA LEU A 171 7.20 -16.62 -3.10
C LEU A 171 5.86 -16.16 -3.71
N ASP A 172 5.78 -14.90 -4.13
CA ASP A 172 4.59 -14.31 -4.74
C ASP A 172 4.19 -15.08 -6.01
N THR A 173 5.16 -15.43 -6.85
CA THR A 173 4.93 -16.24 -8.06
C THR A 173 4.37 -17.62 -7.72
N ALA A 174 4.96 -18.31 -6.73
CA ALA A 174 4.53 -19.64 -6.30
C ALA A 174 3.11 -19.61 -5.72
N MET A 175 2.84 -18.66 -4.82
CA MET A 175 1.53 -18.49 -4.19
C MET A 175 0.45 -18.16 -5.22
N LYS A 176 0.71 -17.23 -6.15
CA LYS A 176 -0.24 -16.90 -7.23
C LYS A 176 -0.54 -18.11 -8.09
N ARG A 177 0.48 -18.87 -8.50
CA ARG A 177 0.31 -20.06 -9.35
C ARG A 177 -0.60 -21.09 -8.69
N LEU A 178 -0.44 -21.34 -7.39
CA LEU A 178 -1.31 -22.26 -6.65
C LEU A 178 -2.75 -21.76 -6.59
N VAL A 179 -2.94 -20.54 -6.08
CA VAL A 179 -4.26 -20.00 -5.76
C VAL A 179 -5.08 -19.71 -7.03
N HIS A 180 -4.47 -19.12 -8.07
CA HIS A 180 -5.14 -18.93 -9.35
C HIS A 180 -5.40 -20.27 -10.05
N GLY A 181 -4.48 -21.24 -9.94
CA GLY A 181 -4.69 -22.59 -10.49
C GLY A 181 -5.90 -23.28 -9.89
N TRP A 182 -6.12 -23.16 -8.57
CA TRP A 182 -7.32 -23.67 -7.90
C TRP A 182 -8.58 -22.89 -8.30
N GLN A 183 -8.49 -21.57 -8.41
CA GLN A 183 -9.61 -20.74 -8.83
C GLN A 183 -10.09 -21.12 -10.25
N ILE A 184 -9.17 -21.31 -11.21
CA ILE A 184 -9.49 -21.73 -12.58
C ILE A 184 -10.18 -23.10 -12.60
N LYS A 185 -9.80 -24.01 -11.69
CA LYS A 185 -10.47 -25.31 -11.50
C LYS A 185 -11.82 -25.20 -10.78
N GLY A 186 -12.33 -23.99 -10.55
CA GLY A 186 -13.64 -23.75 -9.95
C GLY A 186 -13.68 -23.90 -8.43
N LYS A 187 -12.53 -24.00 -7.76
CA LYS A 187 -12.48 -24.21 -6.31
C LYS A 187 -12.99 -22.98 -5.54
N LYS A 188 -13.83 -23.21 -4.53
CA LYS A 188 -14.46 -22.16 -3.72
C LYS A 188 -13.96 -22.10 -2.26
N SER A 189 -13.22 -23.10 -1.82
CA SER A 189 -12.67 -23.17 -0.46
C SER A 189 -11.35 -23.94 -0.47
N LEU A 190 -10.50 -23.71 0.52
CA LEU A 190 -9.31 -24.53 0.74
C LEU A 190 -9.72 -25.84 1.44
N SER A 191 -9.25 -26.97 0.92
CA SER A 191 -9.26 -28.24 1.63
C SER A 191 -8.04 -28.34 2.53
N ASP A 192 -7.99 -29.35 3.39
CA ASP A 192 -6.81 -29.60 4.23
C ASP A 192 -5.55 -29.82 3.38
N GLN A 193 -5.67 -30.51 2.24
CA GLN A 193 -4.55 -30.73 1.32
C GLN A 193 -4.06 -29.41 0.70
N ASP A 194 -4.96 -28.49 0.34
CA ASP A 194 -4.55 -27.18 -0.20
C ASP A 194 -3.90 -26.33 0.88
N LEU A 195 -4.42 -26.40 2.12
CA LEU A 195 -3.85 -25.68 3.25
C LEU A 195 -2.44 -26.22 3.58
N THR A 196 -2.23 -27.53 3.52
CA THR A 196 -0.90 -28.14 3.62
C THR A 196 0.00 -27.63 2.49
N GLN A 197 -0.47 -27.62 1.24
CA GLN A 197 0.33 -27.14 0.11
C GLN A 197 0.71 -25.65 0.22
N LEU A 198 -0.21 -24.80 0.72
CA LEU A 198 0.11 -23.41 1.04
C LEU A 198 1.17 -23.30 2.14
N ASN A 199 1.01 -24.07 3.23
CA ASN A 199 1.97 -24.05 4.33
C ASN A 199 3.34 -24.55 3.91
N ASP A 200 3.44 -25.63 3.13
CA ASP A 200 4.71 -26.15 2.61
C ASP A 200 5.40 -25.13 1.71
N THR A 201 4.62 -24.41 0.89
CA THR A 201 5.14 -23.33 0.05
C THR A 201 5.67 -22.19 0.92
N LEU A 202 4.90 -21.75 1.92
CA LEU A 202 5.32 -20.68 2.84
C LEU A 202 6.54 -21.10 3.67
N ASP A 203 6.59 -22.33 4.16
CA ASP A 203 7.73 -22.89 4.90
C ASP A 203 9.01 -22.93 4.05
N LYS A 204 8.87 -23.19 2.75
CA LYS A 204 10.00 -23.19 1.81
C LYS A 204 10.63 -21.82 1.60
N PHE A 205 9.90 -20.73 1.83
CA PHE A 205 10.40 -19.36 1.61
C PHE A 205 10.60 -18.55 2.89
N LEU A 206 9.79 -18.82 3.91
CA LEU A 206 9.75 -18.06 5.17
C LEU A 206 10.13 -18.92 6.38
N GLY A 207 10.36 -20.22 6.20
CA GLY A 207 10.62 -21.14 7.31
C GLY A 207 9.36 -21.49 8.09
N LYS A 208 9.54 -22.41 9.05
CA LYS A 208 8.45 -22.94 9.86
C LYS A 208 8.14 -22.01 11.01
N VAL A 209 6.86 -21.70 11.19
CA VAL A 209 6.38 -20.95 12.35
C VAL A 209 6.50 -21.84 13.60
N PRO A 210 7.13 -21.37 14.69
CA PRO A 210 7.19 -22.12 15.92
C PRO A 210 5.82 -22.18 16.60
N LEU A 211 5.37 -23.38 16.98
CA LEU A 211 4.14 -23.57 17.74
C LEU A 211 4.26 -23.05 19.19
N GLN A 212 5.46 -23.16 19.74
CA GLN A 212 5.85 -22.66 21.05
C GLN A 212 7.27 -22.09 20.98
N PHE A 213 7.54 -21.07 21.78
CA PHE A 213 8.84 -20.42 21.84
C PHE A 213 9.07 -19.80 23.22
N ASN A 214 10.33 -19.63 23.58
CA ASN A 214 10.71 -18.91 24.80
C ASN A 214 10.95 -17.44 24.47
N TRP A 215 10.34 -16.55 25.25
CA TRP A 215 10.55 -15.11 25.15
C TRP A 215 10.66 -14.52 26.57
N LYS A 216 11.73 -13.77 26.83
CA LYS A 216 12.01 -13.17 28.15
C LYS A 216 11.88 -14.16 29.33
N GLY A 217 12.40 -15.38 29.14
CA GLY A 217 12.43 -16.43 30.17
C GLY A 217 11.10 -17.15 30.42
N ARG A 218 10.07 -16.96 29.57
CA ARG A 218 8.79 -17.66 29.66
C ARG A 218 8.42 -18.32 28.33
N ALA A 219 7.76 -19.47 28.40
CA ALA A 219 7.24 -20.16 27.23
C ALA A 219 5.91 -19.56 26.77
N TYR A 220 5.78 -19.32 25.47
CA TYR A 220 4.60 -18.74 24.84
C TYR A 220 4.19 -19.54 23.60
N THR A 221 2.89 -19.52 23.31
CA THR A 221 2.36 -19.70 21.96
C THR A 221 2.07 -18.31 21.36
N PRO A 222 1.89 -18.18 20.04
CA PRO A 222 1.59 -16.89 19.43
C PRO A 222 0.34 -16.20 20.02
N ILE A 223 -0.73 -16.96 20.27
CA ILE A 223 -1.96 -16.44 20.90
C ILE A 223 -1.74 -16.11 22.38
N HIS A 224 -0.98 -16.93 23.11
CA HIS A 224 -0.72 -16.65 24.52
C HIS A 224 0.06 -15.34 24.69
N LEU A 225 1.09 -15.10 23.85
CA LEU A 225 1.84 -13.85 23.90
C LEU A 225 0.94 -12.65 23.56
N GLN A 226 0.11 -12.75 22.53
CA GLN A 226 -0.84 -11.69 22.16
C GLN A 226 -1.78 -11.30 23.31
N ARG A 227 -2.17 -12.26 24.17
CA ARG A 227 -3.09 -12.03 25.30
C ARG A 227 -2.37 -11.67 26.60
N SER A 228 -1.05 -11.80 26.64
CA SER A 228 -0.27 -11.50 27.84
C SER A 228 -0.37 -10.01 28.18
N ARG A 229 -0.47 -9.71 29.48
CA ARG A 229 -0.59 -8.35 30.00
C ARG A 229 0.77 -7.73 30.21
#